data_AF-A0AAE1XFD0-F1
#
_entry.id   AF-A0AAE1XFD0-F1
#
_cell.length_a   1.000
_cell.length_b   1.000
_cell.length_c   1.000
_cell.angle_alpha   90.00
_cell.angle_beta   90.00
_cell.angle_gamma   90.00
#
_symmetry.space_group_name_H-M   'P 1'
#
loop_
_entity.id
_entity.type
_entity.pdbx_description
1 polymer ?
#
loop_
_entity_poly.entity_id
_entity_poly.type
_entity_poly.pdbx_seq_one_letter_code
_entity_poly.pdbx_strand_id
1 'polypeptide(L)'
;MRYLTTNMSECINGVLKGARRLPISALVEITLERTVHYFRVRAIKGQKMLQNNQLWTDFACKMFISWQQKAVEHTITKYSHAQQSASVVTRRQNRHGMITHVVKIANRECSCGKYNQFGIPCSHAQKVCGAYNISAASMVKDYYDLMAYNNTYSKHFEPVQSEDYWDDPNFQLVHDPTIRTVTRPGRN
;
A
#
# COMPACT_ATOMS: atom_id res chain seq x y z
N MET A 1 19.41 0.91 -3.31
CA MET A 1 18.24 0.05 -3.05
C MET A 1 17.66 -0.34 -4.41
N ARG A 2 17.89 -1.57 -4.88
CA ARG A 2 17.32 -2.05 -6.15
C ARG A 2 15.86 -2.41 -5.89
N TYR A 3 14.92 -1.60 -6.37
CA TYR A 3 13.53 -2.02 -6.47
C TYR A 3 13.47 -3.11 -7.55
N LEU A 4 13.50 -4.37 -7.15
CA LEU A 4 13.31 -5.51 -8.05
C LEU A 4 11.88 -5.44 -8.59
N THR A 5 11.76 -5.15 -9.89
CA THR A 5 10.50 -4.97 -10.62
C THR A 5 9.72 -6.28 -10.86
N THR A 6 10.25 -7.43 -10.41
CA THR A 6 9.62 -8.76 -10.59
C THR A 6 8.32 -8.93 -9.81
N ASN A 7 8.13 -8.18 -8.72
CA ASN A 7 6.94 -8.30 -7.88
C ASN A 7 5.63 -8.00 -8.64
N MET A 8 5.66 -7.03 -9.56
CA MET A 8 4.45 -6.67 -10.31
C MET A 8 4.08 -7.76 -11.31
N SER A 9 5.07 -8.30 -12.04
CA SER A 9 4.85 -9.42 -12.95
C SER A 9 4.40 -10.68 -12.21
N GLU A 10 4.94 -10.96 -11.03
CA GLU A 10 4.54 -12.10 -10.20
C GLU A 10 3.11 -11.96 -9.67
N CYS A 11 2.73 -10.75 -9.24
CA CYS A 11 1.38 -10.44 -8.81
C CYS A 11 0.36 -10.68 -9.94
N ILE A 12 0.62 -10.12 -11.13
CA ILE A 12 -0.25 -10.30 -12.30
C ILE A 12 -0.29 -11.78 -12.73
N ASN A 13 0.86 -12.47 -12.71
CA ASN A 13 0.91 -13.91 -12.98
C ASN A 13 0.09 -14.73 -11.97
N GLY A 14 0.06 -14.31 -10.71
CA GLY A 14 -0.77 -14.91 -9.67
C GLY A 14 -2.26 -14.74 -9.96
N VAL A 15 -2.67 -13.52 -10.31
CA VAL A 15 -4.04 -13.20 -10.74
C VAL A 15 -4.44 -14.11 -11.91
N LEU A 16 -3.61 -14.22 -12.95
CA LEU A 16 -3.96 -14.96 -14.17
C LEU A 16 -3.71 -16.48 -14.10
N LYS A 17 -3.27 -17.03 -12.96
CA LYS A 17 -2.85 -18.44 -12.86
C LYS A 17 -3.90 -19.45 -13.36
N GLY A 18 -5.18 -19.21 -13.06
CA GLY A 18 -6.29 -20.07 -13.51
C GLY A 18 -6.70 -19.87 -14.97
N ALA A 19 -6.28 -18.77 -15.60
CA ALA A 19 -6.68 -18.39 -16.96
C ALA A 19 -5.57 -18.64 -18.01
N ARG A 20 -4.38 -19.08 -17.61
CA ARG A 20 -3.20 -19.22 -18.50
C ARG A 20 -3.37 -20.17 -19.69
N ARG A 21 -4.38 -21.04 -19.66
CA ARG A 21 -4.69 -22.01 -20.73
C ARG A 21 -5.94 -21.63 -21.51
N LEU A 22 -6.51 -20.45 -21.25
CA LEU A 22 -7.67 -19.94 -21.96
C LEU A 22 -7.23 -19.07 -23.17
N PRO A 23 -8.13 -18.83 -24.12
CA PRO A 23 -7.88 -17.86 -25.20
C PRO A 23 -7.52 -16.48 -24.65
N ILE A 24 -6.80 -15.69 -25.46
CA ILE A 24 -6.39 -14.33 -25.08
C ILE A 24 -7.63 -13.45 -24.77
N SER A 25 -8.73 -13.64 -25.50
CA SER A 25 -10.00 -12.95 -25.22
C SER A 25 -10.48 -13.19 -23.79
N ALA A 26 -10.46 -14.43 -23.32
CA ALA A 26 -10.82 -14.76 -21.93
C ALA A 26 -9.86 -14.13 -20.91
N LEU A 27 -8.57 -14.00 -21.23
CA LEU A 27 -7.62 -13.29 -20.36
C LEU A 27 -7.94 -11.79 -20.27
N VAL A 28 -8.30 -11.16 -21.38
CA VAL A 28 -8.71 -9.75 -21.44
C VAL A 28 -10.00 -9.54 -20.64
N GLU A 29 -11.00 -10.40 -20.84
CA GLU A 29 -12.28 -10.35 -20.14
C GLU A 29 -12.11 -10.50 -18.63
N ILE A 30 -11.43 -11.55 -18.17
CA ILE A 30 -11.16 -11.77 -16.73
C ILE A 30 -10.39 -10.59 -16.12
N THR A 31 -9.45 -10.00 -16.87
CA THR A 31 -8.70 -8.83 -16.39
C THR A 31 -9.60 -7.62 -16.23
N LEU A 32 -10.46 -7.35 -17.21
CA LEU A 32 -11.43 -6.27 -17.16
C LEU A 32 -12.40 -6.48 -15.99
N GLU A 33 -13.06 -7.63 -15.91
CA GLU A 33 -14.03 -7.96 -14.86
C GLU A 33 -13.45 -7.78 -13.45
N ARG A 34 -12.24 -8.29 -13.23
CA ARG A 34 -11.56 -8.15 -11.93
C ARG A 34 -11.18 -6.71 -11.63
N THR A 35 -10.79 -5.95 -12.64
CA THR A 35 -10.46 -4.53 -12.48
C THR A 35 -11.71 -3.73 -12.12
N VAL A 36 -12.82 -3.95 -12.85
CA VAL A 36 -14.14 -3.36 -12.56
C VAL A 36 -14.58 -3.69 -11.14
N HIS A 37 -14.56 -4.98 -10.77
CA HIS A 37 -14.90 -5.43 -9.43
C HIS A 37 -14.02 -4.77 -8.36
N TYR A 38 -12.71 -4.72 -8.59
CA TYR A 38 -11.75 -4.13 -7.66
C TYR A 38 -12.01 -2.63 -7.44
N PHE A 39 -12.19 -1.86 -8.52
CA PHE A 39 -12.51 -0.43 -8.44
C PHE A 39 -13.83 -0.20 -7.70
N ARG A 40 -14.87 -0.97 -8.02
CA ARG A 40 -16.18 -0.88 -7.36
C ARG A 40 -16.07 -1.14 -5.85
N VAL A 41 -15.41 -2.23 -5.45
CA VAL A 41 -15.22 -2.56 -4.02
C VAL A 41 -14.41 -1.46 -3.31
N ARG A 42 -13.37 -0.93 -3.96
CA ARG A 42 -12.53 0.14 -3.40
C ARG A 42 -13.28 1.45 -3.24
N ALA A 43 -14.10 1.83 -4.21
CA ALA A 43 -14.94 3.03 -4.17
C ALA A 43 -15.99 2.95 -3.04
N ILE A 44 -16.71 1.82 -2.92
CA ILE A 44 -17.67 1.59 -1.81
C ILE A 44 -16.96 1.67 -0.46
N LYS A 45 -15.77 1.09 -0.35
CA LYS A 45 -14.96 1.18 0.87
C LYS A 45 -14.55 2.63 1.16
N GLY A 46 -14.16 3.39 0.14
CA GLY A 46 -13.83 4.81 0.23
C GLY A 46 -14.99 5.66 0.78
N GLN A 47 -16.19 5.44 0.23
CA GLN A 47 -17.42 6.10 0.68
C GLN A 47 -17.76 5.78 2.14
N LYS A 48 -17.63 4.50 2.54
CA LYS A 48 -17.84 4.11 3.94
C LYS A 48 -16.85 4.80 4.90
N MET A 49 -15.58 4.90 4.51
CA MET A 49 -14.58 5.61 5.32
C MET A 49 -14.91 7.11 5.42
N LEU A 50 -15.44 7.71 4.35
CA LEU A 50 -15.84 9.12 4.32
C LEU A 50 -17.05 9.38 5.23
N GLN A 51 -18.06 8.51 5.20
CA GLN A 51 -19.22 8.55 6.09
C GLN A 51 -18.83 8.45 7.58
N ASN A 52 -17.74 7.75 7.87
CA ASN A 52 -17.18 7.65 9.21
C ASN A 52 -16.28 8.84 9.60
N ASN A 53 -16.19 9.89 8.77
CA ASN A 53 -15.30 11.04 8.94
C ASN A 53 -13.83 10.65 9.19
N GLN A 54 -13.36 9.57 8.54
CA GLN A 54 -11.96 9.15 8.67
C GLN A 54 -11.04 10.12 7.92
N LEU A 55 -9.91 10.46 8.52
CA LEU A 55 -8.88 11.27 7.86
C LEU A 55 -8.01 10.45 6.90
N TRP A 56 -7.81 9.17 7.21
CA TRP A 56 -6.95 8.27 6.44
C TRP A 56 -7.65 6.97 6.10
N THR A 57 -7.04 6.20 5.20
CA THR A 57 -7.46 4.83 4.93
C THR A 57 -7.52 3.98 6.20
N ASP A 58 -8.38 2.94 6.20
CA ASP A 58 -8.51 1.97 7.29
C ASP A 58 -7.17 1.42 7.78
N PHE A 59 -6.26 1.12 6.86
CA PHE A 59 -4.94 0.59 7.21
C PHE A 59 -4.18 1.57 8.09
N ALA A 60 -4.14 2.84 7.68
CA ALA A 60 -3.45 3.89 8.40
C ALA A 60 -4.09 4.17 9.76
N CYS A 61 -5.43 4.29 9.81
CA CYS A 61 -6.15 4.49 11.07
C CYS A 61 -5.89 3.34 12.07
N LYS A 62 -6.05 2.08 11.64
CA LYS A 62 -5.84 0.91 12.49
C LYS A 62 -4.42 0.87 13.05
N MET A 63 -3.43 1.10 12.20
CA MET A 63 -2.03 1.06 12.62
C MET A 63 -1.66 2.22 13.53
N PHE A 64 -2.14 3.43 13.22
CA PHE A 64 -1.94 4.63 14.05
C PHE A 64 -2.51 4.44 15.45
N ILE A 65 -3.76 3.97 15.57
CA ILE A 65 -4.44 3.72 16.85
C ILE A 65 -3.72 2.61 17.64
N SER A 66 -3.37 1.49 16.98
CA SER A 66 -2.66 0.39 17.65
C SER A 66 -1.31 0.83 18.20
N TRP A 67 -0.57 1.67 17.46
CA TRP A 67 0.70 2.21 17.93
C TRP A 67 0.52 3.26 19.01
N GLN A 68 -0.57 4.04 18.98
CA GLN A 68 -0.87 5.03 20.01
C GLN A 68 -1.12 4.34 21.35
N GLN A 69 -1.86 3.23 21.36
CA GLN A 69 -2.06 2.41 22.55
C GLN A 69 -0.73 1.89 23.11
N LYS A 70 0.16 1.40 22.24
CA LYS A 70 1.50 0.94 22.64
C LYS A 70 2.39 2.06 23.18
N ALA A 71 2.18 3.31 22.75
CA ALA A 71 2.98 4.45 23.17
C ALA A 71 2.80 4.78 24.67
N VAL A 72 1.67 4.38 25.26
CA VAL A 72 1.36 4.65 26.67
C VAL A 72 2.42 4.05 27.60
N GLU A 73 2.85 2.82 27.32
CA GLU A 73 3.81 2.06 28.14
C GLU A 73 5.27 2.57 28.05
N HIS A 74 5.56 3.46 27.11
CA HIS A 74 6.93 3.90 26.84
C HIS A 74 7.39 4.97 27.83
N THR A 75 8.67 4.91 28.20
CA THR A 75 9.34 5.97 28.97
C THR A 75 10.18 6.85 28.05
N ILE A 76 10.21 8.16 28.31
CA ILE A 76 10.89 9.14 27.46
C ILE A 76 11.90 9.98 28.25
N THR A 77 13.03 10.28 27.62
CA THR A 77 13.95 11.34 28.05
C THR A 77 14.18 12.30 26.89
N LYS A 78 13.86 13.59 27.07
CA LYS A 78 14.06 14.65 26.06
C LYS A 78 15.52 15.08 26.01
N TYR A 79 16.03 15.45 24.84
CA TYR A 79 17.43 15.89 24.65
C TYR A 79 17.54 17.25 23.96
N SER A 80 16.96 17.44 22.76
CA SER A 80 17.07 18.70 22.01
C SER A 80 15.71 19.20 21.56
N HIS A 81 15.40 20.46 21.89
CA HIS A 81 14.19 21.11 21.44
C HIS A 81 14.23 21.43 19.94
N ALA A 82 15.39 21.86 19.41
CA ALA A 82 15.56 22.18 18.00
C ALA A 82 15.35 20.95 17.08
N GLN A 83 15.86 19.79 17.50
CA GLN A 83 15.68 18.53 16.76
C GLN A 83 14.42 17.77 17.19
N GLN A 84 13.74 18.24 18.23
CA GLN A 84 12.64 17.54 18.90
C GLN A 84 13.03 16.08 19.19
N SER A 85 14.23 15.92 19.77
CA SER A 85 14.88 14.62 19.91
C SER A 85 14.68 14.04 21.31
N ALA A 86 14.57 12.71 21.37
CA ALA A 86 14.37 11.99 22.61
C ALA A 86 14.90 10.56 22.53
N SER A 87 15.27 9.99 23.68
CA SER A 87 15.37 8.54 23.85
C SER A 87 14.03 8.01 24.37
N VAL A 88 13.62 6.86 23.83
CA VAL A 88 12.38 6.17 24.22
C VAL A 88 12.72 4.75 24.63
N VAL A 89 12.45 4.42 25.88
CA VAL A 89 12.67 3.08 26.44
C VAL A 89 11.38 2.27 26.33
N THR A 90 11.48 1.08 25.74
CA THR A 90 10.36 0.16 25.52
C THR A 90 10.75 -1.27 25.86
N ARG A 91 9.75 -2.13 26.08
CA ARG A 91 9.98 -3.57 26.27
C ARG A 91 10.38 -4.22 24.95
N ARG A 92 11.38 -5.09 24.98
CA ARG A 92 11.74 -5.90 23.81
C ARG A 92 10.58 -6.81 23.41
N GLN A 93 10.28 -6.86 22.12
CA GLN A 93 9.32 -7.85 21.60
C GLN A 93 9.94 -9.25 21.66
N ASN A 94 9.21 -10.21 22.22
CA ASN A 94 9.57 -11.63 22.28
C ASN A 94 10.90 -11.94 23.01
N ARG A 95 11.38 -11.03 23.87
CA ARG A 95 12.59 -11.22 24.70
C ARG A 95 12.44 -10.49 26.03
N HIS A 96 13.19 -10.93 27.03
CA HIS A 96 13.32 -10.18 28.28
C HIS A 96 14.18 -8.92 28.08
N GLY A 97 13.86 -7.89 28.87
CA GLY A 97 14.61 -6.64 28.94
C GLY A 97 14.03 -5.48 28.17
N MET A 98 14.67 -4.33 28.34
CA MET A 98 14.30 -3.07 27.69
C MET A 98 15.18 -2.82 26.46
N ILE A 99 14.69 -1.96 25.57
CA ILE A 99 15.41 -1.42 24.43
C ILE A 99 15.19 0.08 24.35
N THR A 100 16.23 0.81 23.95
CA THR A 100 16.17 2.26 23.78
C THR A 100 16.15 2.58 22.29
N HIS A 101 15.17 3.37 21.87
CA HIS A 101 15.06 3.93 20.54
C HIS A 101 15.37 5.42 20.55
N VAL A 102 16.06 5.90 19.51
CA VAL A 102 16.31 7.32 19.30
C VAL A 102 15.29 7.84 18.31
N VAL A 103 14.69 8.99 18.64
CA VAL A 103 13.68 9.66 17.81
C VAL A 103 14.10 11.10 17.57
N LYS A 104 13.94 11.58 16.34
CA LYS A 104 14.13 12.99 15.95
C LYS A 104 12.93 13.43 15.12
N ILE A 105 11.98 14.13 15.74
CA ILE A 105 10.71 14.46 15.07
C ILE A 105 10.90 15.48 13.94
N ALA A 106 11.84 16.43 14.09
CA ALA A 106 12.15 17.41 13.05
C ALA A 106 12.56 16.76 11.71
N ASN A 107 13.27 15.62 11.78
CA ASN A 107 13.71 14.85 10.62
C ASN A 107 12.72 13.72 10.26
N ARG A 108 11.66 13.54 11.04
CA ARG A 108 10.71 12.42 10.95
C ARG A 108 11.41 11.05 11.07
N GLU A 109 12.38 10.94 11.97
CA GLU A 109 13.19 9.72 12.13
C GLU A 109 12.92 8.99 13.44
N CYS A 110 12.94 7.66 13.37
CA CYS A 110 13.03 6.79 14.53
C CYS A 110 13.96 5.62 14.22
N SER A 111 14.86 5.30 15.16
CA SER A 111 15.82 4.19 15.00
C SER A 111 15.19 2.80 14.88
N CYS A 112 13.88 2.67 15.12
CA CYS A 112 13.15 1.42 14.85
C CYS A 112 12.86 1.19 13.35
N GLY A 113 13.10 2.18 12.48
CA GLY A 113 12.91 2.09 11.02
C GLY A 113 11.45 2.10 10.54
N LYS A 114 10.47 1.95 11.43
CA LYS A 114 9.05 1.81 11.06
C LYS A 114 8.48 3.01 10.34
N TYR A 115 8.90 4.23 10.68
CA TYR A 115 8.41 5.42 9.96
C TYR A 115 8.82 5.38 8.48
N ASN A 116 10.09 5.04 8.19
CA ASN A 116 10.58 4.93 6.82
C ASN A 116 9.90 3.79 6.06
N GLN A 117 9.60 2.69 6.75
CA GLN A 117 8.94 1.53 6.14
C GLN A 117 7.46 1.78 5.82
N PHE A 118 6.73 2.42 6.75
CA PHE A 118 5.27 2.50 6.67
C PHE A 118 4.74 3.89 6.34
N GLY A 119 5.51 4.96 6.53
CA GLY A 119 5.06 6.35 6.38
C GLY A 119 4.08 6.81 7.48
N ILE A 120 3.98 6.06 8.58
CA ILE A 120 3.09 6.32 9.71
C ILE A 120 3.95 6.38 10.97
N PRO A 121 3.77 7.37 11.87
CA PRO A 121 4.59 7.50 13.07
C PRO A 121 4.39 6.28 13.97
N CYS A 122 5.48 5.57 14.26
CA CYS A 122 5.47 4.45 15.20
C CYS A 122 5.16 4.89 16.63
N SER A 123 4.91 3.93 17.52
CA SER A 123 4.60 4.21 18.93
C SER A 123 5.67 5.05 19.65
N HIS A 124 6.95 4.90 19.29
CA HIS A 124 8.02 5.74 19.81
C HIS A 124 7.89 7.20 19.34
N ALA A 125 7.67 7.39 18.04
CA ALA A 125 7.49 8.72 17.46
C ALA A 125 6.25 9.41 18.02
N GLN A 126 5.12 8.69 18.16
CA GLN A 126 3.90 9.21 18.76
C GLN A 126 4.11 9.65 20.22
N LYS A 127 4.86 8.88 21.02
CA LYS A 127 5.20 9.26 22.40
C LYS A 127 6.01 10.56 22.45
N VAL A 128 7.00 10.71 21.56
CA VAL A 128 7.85 11.89 21.49
C VAL A 128 7.09 13.10 20.97
N CYS A 129 6.24 12.93 19.96
CA CYS A 129 5.32 13.97 19.51
C CYS A 129 4.47 14.52 20.66
N GLY A 130 3.83 13.63 21.44
CA GLY A 130 3.06 14.04 22.62
C GLY A 130 3.90 14.82 23.63
N ALA A 131 5.13 14.37 23.89
CA ALA A 131 6.03 15.06 24.81
C ALA A 131 6.43 16.47 24.33
N TYR A 132 6.52 16.70 23.02
CA TYR A 132 6.82 18.02 22.43
C TYR A 132 5.57 18.80 21.99
N ASN A 133 4.35 18.35 22.36
CA ASN A 133 3.08 18.96 21.94
C ASN A 133 2.91 19.08 20.41
N ILE A 134 3.41 18.08 19.68
CA ILE A 134 3.31 17.98 18.23
C ILE A 134 2.20 16.99 17.90
N SER A 135 1.34 17.33 16.94
CA SER A 135 0.35 16.39 16.43
C SER A 135 1.06 15.28 15.63
N ALA A 136 1.09 14.07 16.16
CA ALA A 136 1.62 12.92 15.42
C ALA A 136 0.85 12.65 14.13
N ALA A 137 -0.41 13.06 14.04
CA ALA A 137 -1.21 12.96 12.82
C ALA A 137 -0.56 13.68 11.62
N SER A 138 0.12 14.81 11.85
CA SER A 138 0.86 15.56 10.82
C SER A 138 2.06 14.80 10.22
N MET A 139 2.43 13.67 10.83
CA MET A 139 3.51 12.83 10.35
C MET A 139 3.05 11.76 9.36
N VAL A 140 1.75 11.43 9.31
CA VAL A 140 1.22 10.43 8.39
C VAL A 140 1.41 10.93 6.96
N LYS A 141 1.97 10.07 6.10
CA LYS A 141 2.18 10.38 4.68
C LYS A 141 0.86 10.55 3.95
N ASP A 142 0.87 11.49 3.00
CA ASP A 142 -0.24 11.90 2.14
C ASP A 142 -0.86 10.78 1.30
N TYR A 143 -0.10 9.76 0.90
CA TYR A 143 -0.66 8.64 0.15
C TYR A 143 -1.65 7.77 0.96
N TYR A 144 -1.81 8.01 2.27
CA TYR A 144 -2.89 7.45 3.09
C TYR A 144 -4.11 8.36 3.24
N ASP A 145 -4.04 9.58 2.73
CA ASP A 145 -5.13 10.54 2.77
C ASP A 145 -6.39 9.96 2.12
N LEU A 146 -7.53 10.14 2.80
CA LEU A 146 -8.79 9.55 2.35
C LEU A 146 -9.31 10.22 1.06
N MET A 147 -9.05 11.51 0.85
CA MET A 147 -9.45 12.20 -0.37
C MET A 147 -8.61 11.70 -1.55
N ALA A 148 -7.29 11.56 -1.36
CA ALA A 148 -6.42 10.96 -2.37
C ALA A 148 -6.86 9.53 -2.74
N TYR A 149 -7.24 8.71 -1.74
CA TYR A 149 -7.79 7.39 -1.96
C TYR A 149 -9.09 7.43 -2.78
N ASN A 150 -10.07 8.26 -2.40
CA ASN A 150 -11.35 8.36 -3.11
C ASN A 150 -11.15 8.86 -4.55
N ASN A 151 -10.28 9.85 -4.75
CA ASN A 151 -9.96 10.37 -6.08
C ASN A 151 -9.32 9.31 -6.99
N THR A 152 -8.53 8.39 -6.42
CA THR A 152 -7.93 7.27 -7.18
C THR A 152 -8.99 6.32 -7.73
N TYR A 153 -10.09 6.12 -7.01
CA TYR A 153 -11.16 5.17 -7.36
C TYR A 153 -12.46 5.85 -7.76
N SER A 154 -12.42 7.14 -8.13
CA SER A 154 -13.62 7.91 -8.51
C SER A 154 -14.11 7.59 -9.92
N LYS A 155 -13.21 7.14 -10.80
CA LYS A 155 -13.55 6.74 -12.17
C LYS A 155 -14.32 5.43 -12.18
N HIS A 156 -15.25 5.32 -13.13
CA HIS A 156 -16.05 4.14 -13.39
C HIS A 156 -15.65 3.52 -14.74
N PHE A 157 -16.02 2.26 -14.89
CA PHE A 157 -15.95 1.53 -16.15
C PHE A 157 -17.36 1.40 -16.70
N GLU A 158 -17.49 1.45 -18.02
CA GLU A 158 -18.75 1.19 -18.71
C GLU A 158 -18.82 -0.29 -19.15
N PRO A 159 -20.03 -0.87 -19.23
CA PRO A 159 -20.22 -2.20 -19.79
C PRO A 159 -19.72 -2.29 -21.23
N VAL A 160 -19.11 -3.42 -21.58
CA VAL A 160 -18.76 -3.74 -22.97
C VAL A 160 -19.98 -4.41 -23.62
N GLN A 161 -20.34 -3.98 -24.83
CA GLN A 161 -21.44 -4.58 -25.59
C GLN A 161 -21.10 -6.01 -26.03
N SER A 162 -22.10 -6.81 -26.42
CA SER A 162 -21.81 -8.12 -27.02
C SER A 162 -21.07 -7.94 -28.35
N GLU A 163 -20.33 -8.99 -28.74
CA GLU A 163 -19.54 -9.03 -29.97
C GLU A 163 -20.37 -8.70 -31.21
N ASP A 164 -21.68 -9.00 -31.19
CA ASP A 164 -22.63 -8.69 -32.26
C ASP A 164 -22.75 -7.20 -32.60
N TYR A 165 -22.35 -6.31 -31.68
CA TYR A 165 -22.41 -4.86 -31.86
C TYR A 165 -21.05 -4.22 -32.12
N TRP A 166 -19.97 -5.01 -32.21
CA TRP A 166 -18.63 -4.48 -32.42
C TRP A 166 -18.40 -4.18 -33.90
N ASP A 167 -17.71 -3.07 -34.17
CA ASP A 167 -17.28 -2.74 -35.53
C ASP A 167 -16.25 -3.77 -36.03
N ASP A 168 -16.30 -4.08 -37.32
CA ASP A 168 -15.25 -4.89 -37.95
C ASP A 168 -13.89 -4.21 -37.78
N PRO A 169 -12.85 -4.94 -37.32
CA PRO A 169 -11.55 -4.37 -37.10
C PRO A 169 -10.96 -3.84 -38.42
N ASN A 170 -10.55 -2.57 -38.44
CA ASN A 170 -9.90 -1.95 -39.59
C ASN A 170 -8.39 -2.32 -39.72
N PHE A 171 -7.96 -3.37 -39.04
CA PHE A 171 -6.58 -3.85 -39.02
C PHE A 171 -6.54 -5.36 -39.20
N GLN A 172 -5.42 -5.87 -39.73
CA GLN A 172 -5.13 -7.31 -39.80
C GLN A 172 -4.10 -7.70 -38.74
N LEU A 173 -4.39 -8.75 -37.99
CA LEU A 173 -3.41 -9.40 -37.12
C LEU A 173 -2.50 -10.28 -37.99
N VAL A 174 -1.25 -9.83 -38.20
CA VAL A 174 -0.23 -10.60 -38.91
C VAL A 174 0.70 -11.23 -37.88
N HIS A 175 0.84 -12.55 -37.90
CA HIS A 175 1.86 -13.22 -37.08
C HIS A 175 3.24 -12.95 -37.69
N ASP A 176 4.25 -12.69 -36.85
CA ASP A 176 5.63 -12.59 -37.32
C ASP A 176 6.15 -14.00 -37.64
N PRO A 177 6.41 -14.33 -38.91
CA PRO A 177 6.86 -15.67 -39.31
C PRO A 177 8.29 -15.98 -38.84
N THR A 178 9.05 -14.98 -38.37
CA THR A 178 10.43 -15.13 -37.87
C THR A 178 10.48 -15.56 -36.40
N ILE A 179 9.37 -15.40 -35.66
CA ILE A 179 9.23 -15.90 -34.29
C ILE A 179 8.95 -17.41 -34.35
N ARG A 180 10.02 -18.20 -34.52
CA ARG A 180 9.97 -19.66 -34.38
C ARG A 180 9.58 -20.05 -32.95
N THR A 181 8.76 -21.08 -32.81
CA THR A 181 8.49 -21.78 -31.54
C THR A 181 9.82 -22.32 -30.97
N VAL A 182 10.46 -21.53 -30.10
CA VAL A 182 11.58 -22.05 -29.30
C VAL A 182 10.97 -23.02 -28.29
N THR A 183 10.93 -24.31 -28.65
CA THR A 183 10.73 -25.40 -27.71
C THR A 183 11.93 -25.41 -26.77
N ARG A 184 11.76 -24.83 -25.57
CA ARG A 184 12.72 -25.04 -24.50
C ARG A 184 12.74 -26.55 -24.19
N PRO A 185 13.90 -27.23 -24.14
CA PRO A 185 13.97 -28.60 -23.68
C PRO A 185 13.31 -28.68 -22.30
N GLY A 186 12.42 -29.65 -22.10
CA GLY A 186 11.82 -29.89 -20.79
C GLY A 186 12.91 -30.01 -19.74
N ARG A 187 12.72 -29.40 -18.57
CA ARG A 187 13.53 -29.72 -17.39
C ARG A 187 13.26 -31.19 -17.05
N ASN A 188 14.23 -32.06 -17.29
CA ASN A 188 14.32 -33.38 -16.66
C ASN A 188 14.42 -33.23 -15.15
#